data_AF-A0A3E2YPH0-F1
#
_entry.id   AF-A0A3E2YPH0-F1
#
_cell.length_a   1.000
_cell.length_b   1.000
_cell.length_c   1.000
_cell.angle_alpha   90.00
_cell.angle_beta   90.00
_cell.angle_gamma   90.00
#
_symmetry.space_group_name_H-M   'P 1'
#
loop_
_entity.id
_entity.type
_entity.pdbx_description
1 polymer ?
#
loop_
_entity_poly.entity_id
_entity_poly.type
_entity_poly.pdbx_seq_one_letter_code
_entity_poly.pdbx_strand_id
1 'polypeptide(L)'
;MLPQHQGDGVRERHPAVTIVLGQPEHEPVRANTERPVGLRPHIERAFEATNVTIDFAGFSGETLYNAIQETLDKVRIGRLTPESIRVRVLISDMTAPMAIPCRAEDQADDPGIRARALRITDRSIHALTDAVQELADLGLVKTATIEVRVHNAAPLFKLFIINEQEAFFGFYPVVEHTVSVDGKPMAIYDAMGKDAILFPFTPSDEDTSNDALYVEQARAWFDSMWGTISREYAS
;
A
#
# COMPACT_ATOMS: atom_id res chain seq x y z
N MET A 1 -67.09 -15.68 13.86
CA MET A 1 -66.61 -14.83 12.75
C MET A 1 -65.29 -14.22 13.20
N LEU A 2 -64.18 -14.67 12.59
CA LEU A 2 -62.81 -14.12 12.72
C LEU A 2 -62.74 -12.71 12.07
N PRO A 3 -61.70 -11.86 12.27
CA PRO A 3 -60.25 -12.20 12.32
C PRO A 3 -59.47 -11.54 13.50
N GLN A 4 -58.39 -12.09 14.07
CA GLN A 4 -57.04 -12.40 13.55
C GLN A 4 -56.30 -11.20 12.94
N HIS A 5 -55.63 -10.41 13.79
CA HIS A 5 -54.59 -9.45 13.40
C HIS A 5 -53.29 -10.20 13.14
N GLN A 6 -52.91 -10.28 11.87
CA GLN A 6 -51.61 -10.71 11.38
C GLN A 6 -50.74 -9.45 11.25
N GLY A 7 -49.65 -9.38 12.01
CA GLY A 7 -48.65 -8.33 11.85
C GLY A 7 -47.76 -8.65 10.66
N ASP A 8 -47.99 -7.97 9.53
CA ASP A 8 -47.10 -7.99 8.39
C ASP A 8 -45.84 -7.18 8.70
N GLY A 9 -44.71 -7.89 8.79
CA GLY A 9 -43.38 -7.30 8.79
C GLY A 9 -43.06 -6.75 7.40
N VAL A 10 -43.15 -5.45 7.24
CA VAL A 10 -42.62 -4.75 6.07
C VAL A 10 -41.09 -4.80 6.16
N ARG A 11 -40.46 -5.73 5.44
CA ARG A 11 -39.04 -5.59 5.05
C ARG A 11 -38.98 -4.52 3.96
N GLU A 12 -38.62 -3.29 4.33
CA GLU A 12 -38.20 -2.27 3.38
C GLU A 12 -36.98 -2.81 2.61
N ARG A 13 -37.20 -3.09 1.32
CA ARG A 13 -36.10 -3.33 0.38
C ARG A 13 -35.57 -1.95 0.00
N HIS A 14 -34.37 -1.61 0.49
CA HIS A 14 -33.64 -0.47 -0.05
C HIS A 14 -33.42 -0.70 -1.56
N PRO A 15 -33.79 0.24 -2.43
CA PRO A 15 -33.53 0.11 -3.85
C PRO A 15 -32.01 0.15 -4.09
N ALA A 16 -31.53 -0.77 -4.91
CA ALA A 16 -30.17 -0.71 -5.43
C ALA A 16 -29.99 0.61 -6.18
N VAL A 17 -29.06 1.44 -5.72
CA VAL A 17 -28.68 2.67 -6.42
C VAL A 17 -27.86 2.28 -7.63
N THR A 18 -28.50 2.23 -8.80
CA THR A 18 -27.80 2.17 -10.08
C THR A 18 -27.18 3.54 -10.33
N ILE A 19 -25.85 3.64 -10.19
CA ILE A 19 -25.11 4.85 -10.59
C ILE A 19 -25.07 4.86 -12.12
N VAL A 20 -25.90 5.72 -12.73
CA VAL A 20 -25.74 6.08 -14.14
C VAL A 20 -24.64 7.12 -14.22
N LEU A 21 -23.43 6.70 -14.59
CA LEU A 21 -22.34 7.61 -14.94
C LEU A 21 -22.74 8.37 -16.20
N GLY A 22 -23.22 9.60 -16.04
CA GLY A 22 -23.29 10.54 -17.16
C GLY A 22 -21.86 10.80 -17.64
N GLN A 23 -21.59 10.60 -18.93
CA GLN A 23 -20.27 10.90 -19.49
C GLN A 23 -20.08 12.42 -19.51
N PRO A 24 -19.08 12.99 -18.82
CA PRO A 24 -18.59 14.29 -19.21
C PRO A 24 -17.75 14.11 -20.50
N GLU A 25 -18.02 14.93 -21.51
CA GLU A 25 -17.18 15.00 -22.71
C GLU A 25 -15.85 15.65 -22.34
N HIS A 26 -14.93 14.84 -21.80
CA HIS A 26 -13.53 15.19 -21.65
C HIS A 26 -12.70 14.23 -22.48
N GLU A 27 -11.84 14.82 -23.31
CA GLU A 27 -10.81 14.16 -24.10
C GLU A 27 -10.00 13.22 -23.18
N PRO A 28 -9.76 11.95 -23.57
CA PRO A 28 -9.11 10.99 -22.69
C PRO A 28 -7.65 11.39 -22.51
N VAL A 29 -7.33 12.07 -21.40
CA VAL A 29 -5.98 12.15 -20.87
C VAL A 29 -5.55 10.70 -20.64
N ARG A 30 -4.60 10.22 -21.45
CA ARG A 30 -4.03 8.89 -21.28
C ARG A 30 -3.22 8.89 -20.00
N ALA A 31 -3.87 8.56 -18.88
CA ALA A 31 -3.16 8.21 -17.66
C ALA A 31 -2.24 7.03 -17.99
N ASN A 32 -0.93 7.27 -17.98
CA ASN A 32 0.08 6.25 -18.27
C ASN A 32 0.14 5.30 -17.06
N THR A 33 -0.77 4.34 -16.97
CA THR A 33 -0.81 3.43 -15.83
C THR A 33 0.28 2.38 -15.92
N GLU A 34 1.11 2.24 -14.89
CA GLU A 34 2.18 1.26 -14.82
C GLU A 34 1.81 0.08 -13.92
N ARG A 35 2.34 -1.11 -14.18
CA ARG A 35 2.24 -2.23 -13.22
C ARG A 35 3.29 -2.05 -12.12
N PRO A 36 3.23 -2.76 -10.99
CA PRO A 36 4.31 -2.78 -9.99
C PRO A 36 5.68 -3.16 -10.57
N VAL A 37 5.71 -3.87 -11.71
CA VAL A 37 6.93 -4.11 -12.49
C VAL A 37 7.53 -2.82 -13.06
N GLY A 38 6.70 -1.83 -13.42
CA GLY A 38 7.12 -0.49 -13.89
C GLY A 38 7.71 0.39 -12.80
N LEU A 39 7.35 0.16 -11.53
CA LEU A 39 7.93 0.89 -10.39
C LEU A 39 9.45 0.70 -10.24
N ARG A 40 9.97 -0.49 -10.60
CA ARG A 40 11.38 -0.85 -10.40
C ARG A 40 12.35 0.11 -11.12
N PRO A 41 12.19 0.40 -12.43
CA PRO A 41 12.96 1.44 -13.10
C PRO A 41 13.00 2.80 -12.39
N HIS A 42 11.89 3.22 -11.76
CA HIS A 42 11.83 4.50 -11.04
C HIS A 42 12.60 4.45 -9.72
N ILE A 43 12.49 3.34 -8.98
CA ILE A 43 13.31 3.11 -7.78
C ILE A 43 14.79 3.06 -8.15
N GLU A 44 15.16 2.34 -9.20
CA GLU A 44 16.56 2.27 -9.64
C GLU A 44 17.12 3.64 -10.01
N ARG A 45 16.40 4.43 -10.81
CA ARG A 45 16.76 5.80 -11.15
C ARG A 45 16.93 6.68 -9.91
N ALA A 46 16.07 6.53 -8.92
CA ALA A 46 16.15 7.30 -7.68
C ALA A 46 17.45 7.04 -6.91
N PHE A 47 18.02 5.83 -7.02
CA PHE A 47 19.29 5.45 -6.41
C PHE A 47 20.54 5.95 -7.17
N GLU A 48 20.37 6.61 -8.31
CA GLU A 48 21.44 7.38 -8.97
C GLU A 48 21.69 8.73 -8.26
N ALA A 49 20.76 9.19 -7.42
CA ALA A 49 20.91 10.40 -6.65
C ALA A 49 21.83 10.23 -5.43
N THR A 50 22.44 11.32 -4.97
CA THR A 50 23.28 11.33 -3.75
C THR A 50 22.49 10.95 -2.50
N ASN A 51 21.22 11.39 -2.40
CA ASN A 51 20.36 11.14 -1.25
C ASN A 51 19.06 10.52 -1.74
N VAL A 52 18.72 9.35 -1.21
CA VAL A 52 17.54 8.59 -1.60
C VAL A 52 16.52 8.61 -0.49
N THR A 53 15.27 8.93 -0.83
CA THR A 53 14.15 8.90 0.10
C THR A 53 13.00 8.10 -0.48
N ILE A 54 12.42 7.21 0.33
CA ILE A 54 11.24 6.44 -0.05
C ILE A 54 10.26 6.48 1.11
N ASP A 55 9.08 7.03 0.87
CA ASP A 55 7.95 6.90 1.76
C ASP A 55 6.96 5.92 1.14
N PHE A 56 6.61 4.86 1.86
CA PHE A 56 5.66 3.86 1.43
C PHE A 56 4.49 3.79 2.40
N ALA A 57 3.27 3.92 1.89
CA ALA A 57 2.06 3.58 2.62
C ALA A 57 1.37 2.37 1.98
N GLY A 58 0.93 1.39 2.77
CA GLY A 58 0.20 0.25 2.22
C GLY A 58 -0.18 -0.83 3.23
N PHE A 59 -0.27 -2.06 2.74
CA PHE A 59 -0.73 -3.20 3.55
C PHE A 59 0.38 -3.81 4.43
N SER A 60 1.28 -4.62 3.86
CA SER A 60 2.23 -5.46 4.61
C SER A 60 3.70 -5.12 4.39
N GLY A 61 4.01 -4.10 3.57
CA GLY A 61 5.38 -3.83 3.12
C GLY A 61 5.91 -4.80 2.05
N GLU A 62 5.23 -5.92 1.78
CA GLU A 62 5.68 -6.93 0.81
C GLU A 62 5.91 -6.37 -0.60
N THR A 63 5.06 -5.43 -1.04
CA THR A 63 5.23 -4.79 -2.35
C THR A 63 6.48 -3.92 -2.40
N LEU A 64 6.77 -3.14 -1.35
CA LEU A 64 7.99 -2.33 -1.28
C LEU A 64 9.23 -3.22 -1.27
N TYR A 65 9.25 -4.23 -0.40
CA TYR A 65 10.36 -5.17 -0.32
C TYR A 65 10.67 -5.77 -1.69
N ASN A 66 9.67 -6.35 -2.36
CA ASN A 66 9.84 -6.96 -3.69
C ASN A 66 10.26 -5.97 -4.80
N ALA A 67 9.97 -4.68 -4.65
CA ALA A 67 10.29 -3.65 -5.63
C ALA A 67 11.72 -3.11 -5.45
N ILE A 68 12.22 -3.04 -4.21
CA ILE A 68 13.51 -2.41 -3.91
C ILE A 68 14.70 -3.39 -3.93
N GLN A 69 14.47 -4.70 -3.75
CA GLN A 69 15.55 -5.70 -3.59
C GLN A 69 16.66 -5.60 -4.64
N GLU A 70 16.27 -5.61 -5.92
CA GLU A 70 17.24 -5.58 -7.03
C GLU A 70 18.10 -4.32 -7.01
N THR A 71 17.51 -3.19 -6.61
CA THR A 71 18.22 -1.91 -6.48
C THR A 71 19.20 -1.93 -5.31
N LEU A 72 18.82 -2.51 -4.16
CA LEU A 72 19.74 -2.71 -3.03
C LEU A 72 20.91 -3.63 -3.39
N ASP A 73 20.66 -4.70 -4.17
CA ASP A 73 21.72 -5.57 -4.68
C ASP A 73 22.69 -4.81 -5.60
N LYS A 74 22.20 -3.89 -6.43
CA LYS A 74 23.04 -3.02 -7.26
C LYS A 74 23.92 -2.09 -6.41
N VAL A 75 23.43 -1.59 -5.28
CA VAL A 75 24.28 -0.86 -4.31
C VAL A 75 25.32 -1.79 -3.71
N ARG A 76 24.92 -3.02 -3.33
CA ARG A 76 25.81 -4.02 -2.74
C ARG A 76 27.04 -4.32 -3.58
N ILE A 77 26.87 -4.38 -4.90
CA ILE A 77 27.95 -4.64 -5.86
C ILE A 77 28.62 -3.38 -6.42
N GLY A 78 28.30 -2.20 -5.88
CA GLY A 78 28.90 -0.91 -6.26
C GLY A 78 28.46 -0.37 -7.63
N ARG A 79 27.34 -0.85 -8.19
CA ARG A 79 26.77 -0.29 -9.43
C ARG A 79 25.99 1.00 -9.19
N LEU A 80 25.37 1.12 -8.02
CA LEU A 80 24.73 2.34 -7.54
C LEU A 80 25.44 2.76 -6.25
N THR A 81 25.63 4.05 -6.05
CA THR A 81 26.47 4.57 -4.95
C THR A 81 25.83 5.80 -4.27
N PRO A 82 24.58 5.69 -3.78
CA PRO A 82 24.00 6.78 -3.00
C PRO A 82 24.80 6.99 -1.72
N GLU A 83 24.90 8.24 -1.27
CA GLU A 83 25.52 8.53 0.02
C GLU A 83 24.57 8.25 1.19
N SER A 84 23.27 8.48 1.00
CA SER A 84 22.26 8.22 2.03
C SER A 84 21.00 7.57 1.49
N ILE A 85 20.38 6.72 2.33
CA ILE A 85 19.10 6.07 2.09
C ILE A 85 18.21 6.29 3.31
N ARG A 86 17.01 6.84 3.10
CA ARG A 86 15.97 6.96 4.13
C ARG A 86 14.67 6.31 3.64
N VAL A 87 14.15 5.37 4.41
CA VAL A 87 12.90 4.68 4.12
C VAL A 87 11.92 4.89 5.26
N ARG A 88 10.73 5.42 4.99
CA ARG A 88 9.62 5.46 5.94
C ARG A 88 8.52 4.53 5.46
N VAL A 89 8.06 3.65 6.34
CA VAL A 89 7.05 2.63 6.04
C VAL A 89 5.84 2.85 6.93
N LEU A 90 4.70 3.15 6.34
CA LEU A 90 3.42 3.33 7.00
C LEU A 90 2.46 2.21 6.59
N ILE A 91 2.07 1.35 7.52
CA ILE A 91 1.28 0.15 7.19
C ILE A 91 0.08 -0.06 8.10
N SER A 92 -0.85 -0.90 7.67
CA SER A 92 -2.04 -1.23 8.45
C SER A 92 -1.71 -2.17 9.61
N ASP A 93 -2.23 -1.88 10.80
CA ASP A 93 -2.05 -2.67 12.02
C ASP A 93 -2.95 -3.91 12.03
N MET A 94 -2.36 -5.07 11.75
CA MET A 94 -3.08 -6.35 11.76
C MET A 94 -3.36 -6.92 13.15
N THR A 95 -2.93 -6.24 14.23
CA THR A 95 -3.23 -6.69 15.60
C THR A 95 -4.64 -6.30 16.06
N ALA A 96 -5.28 -5.34 15.38
CA ALA A 96 -6.62 -4.85 15.68
C ALA A 96 -7.67 -5.32 14.65
N PRO A 97 -8.96 -5.48 15.05
CA PRO A 97 -10.04 -5.79 14.11
C PRO A 97 -10.16 -4.77 12.98
N MET A 98 -10.50 -5.23 11.78
CA MET A 98 -10.63 -4.36 10.60
C MET A 98 -11.63 -4.86 9.58
N ALA A 99 -12.01 -3.97 8.65
CA ALA A 99 -12.98 -4.28 7.60
C ALA A 99 -12.46 -5.29 6.55
N ILE A 100 -11.15 -5.23 6.24
CA ILE A 100 -10.45 -6.18 5.37
C ILE A 100 -9.00 -6.37 5.84
N PRO A 101 -8.43 -7.58 5.79
CA PRO A 101 -9.08 -8.81 5.31
C PRO A 101 -10.14 -9.36 6.28
N CYS A 102 -11.20 -9.98 5.74
CA CYS A 102 -12.33 -10.50 6.52
C CYS A 102 -12.89 -11.80 5.91
N ARG A 103 -13.78 -12.50 6.62
CA ARG A 103 -14.42 -13.72 6.11
C ARG A 103 -15.30 -13.41 4.91
N ALA A 104 -15.28 -14.26 3.89
CA ALA A 104 -16.16 -14.07 2.73
C ALA A 104 -17.64 -14.34 3.05
N GLU A 105 -17.93 -15.21 4.02
CA GLU A 105 -19.30 -15.67 4.32
C GLU A 105 -20.20 -14.59 4.93
N ASP A 106 -19.64 -13.74 5.80
CA ASP A 106 -20.38 -12.78 6.61
C ASP A 106 -19.68 -11.41 6.71
N GLN A 107 -18.54 -11.23 6.02
CA GLN A 107 -17.73 -10.01 6.01
C GLN A 107 -17.22 -9.57 7.39
N ALA A 108 -17.26 -10.47 8.38
CA ALA A 108 -16.79 -10.16 9.71
C ALA A 108 -15.30 -10.46 9.85
N ASP A 109 -14.68 -9.68 10.73
CA ASP A 109 -13.30 -9.80 11.14
C ASP A 109 -12.99 -11.18 11.74
N ASP A 110 -11.78 -11.68 11.51
CA ASP A 110 -11.33 -12.99 12.01
C ASP A 110 -9.86 -12.94 12.49
N PRO A 111 -9.59 -13.28 13.77
CA PRO A 111 -8.23 -13.26 14.32
C PRO A 111 -7.23 -14.16 13.59
N GLY A 112 -7.66 -15.29 13.02
CA GLY A 112 -6.80 -16.19 12.27
C GLY A 112 -6.38 -15.60 10.92
N ILE A 113 -7.30 -14.91 10.24
CA ILE A 113 -7.01 -14.16 9.01
C ILE A 113 -6.00 -13.05 9.31
N ARG A 114 -6.23 -12.27 10.37
CA ARG A 114 -5.31 -11.20 10.79
C ARG A 114 -3.94 -11.72 11.20
N ALA A 115 -3.87 -12.80 11.96
CA ALA A 115 -2.60 -13.45 12.32
C ALA A 115 -1.82 -13.91 11.09
N ARG A 116 -2.50 -14.36 10.03
CA ARG A 116 -1.86 -14.67 8.74
C ARG A 116 -1.30 -13.42 8.08
N ALA A 117 -2.07 -12.33 8.02
CA ALA A 117 -1.61 -11.06 7.46
C ALA A 117 -0.40 -10.50 8.22
N LEU A 118 -0.45 -10.54 9.57
CA LEU A 118 0.65 -10.13 10.44
C LEU A 118 1.94 -10.92 10.14
N ARG A 119 1.88 -12.25 9.99
CA ARG A 119 3.06 -13.05 9.61
C ARG A 119 3.68 -12.64 8.26
N ILE A 120 2.87 -12.17 7.31
CA ILE A 120 3.40 -11.64 6.04
C ILE A 120 4.08 -10.30 6.30
N THR A 121 3.43 -9.42 7.05
CA THR A 121 3.99 -8.14 7.47
C THR A 121 5.32 -8.31 8.18
N ASP A 122 5.40 -9.13 9.23
CA ASP A 122 6.62 -9.37 10.00
C ASP A 122 7.76 -9.81 9.09
N ARG A 123 7.52 -10.84 8.26
CA ARG A 123 8.52 -11.35 7.30
C ARG A 123 9.00 -10.27 6.33
N SER A 124 8.07 -9.50 5.76
CA SER A 124 8.41 -8.48 4.76
C SER A 124 9.14 -7.28 5.36
N ILE A 125 8.74 -6.85 6.57
CA ILE A 125 9.38 -5.74 7.27
C ILE A 125 10.76 -6.13 7.78
N HIS A 126 10.93 -7.30 8.40
CA HIS A 126 12.25 -7.77 8.83
C HIS A 126 13.21 -7.87 7.65
N ALA A 127 12.79 -8.50 6.56
CA ALA A 127 13.65 -8.65 5.39
C ALA A 127 14.01 -7.31 4.73
N LEU A 128 13.08 -6.34 4.70
CA LEU A 128 13.34 -4.98 4.23
C LEU A 128 14.33 -4.24 5.15
N THR A 129 14.12 -4.33 6.46
CA THR A 129 14.97 -3.68 7.45
C THR A 129 16.39 -4.21 7.38
N ASP A 130 16.56 -5.53 7.36
CA ASP A 130 17.87 -6.18 7.24
C ASP A 130 18.58 -5.75 5.95
N ALA A 131 17.87 -5.74 4.82
CA ALA A 131 18.46 -5.39 3.52
C ALA A 131 18.93 -3.93 3.45
N VAL A 132 18.21 -2.99 4.07
CA VAL A 132 18.60 -1.56 4.09
C VAL A 132 19.75 -1.34 5.08
N GLN A 133 19.64 -1.92 6.28
CA GLN A 133 20.64 -1.75 7.34
C GLN A 133 21.98 -2.38 6.95
N GLU A 134 21.97 -3.53 6.27
CA GLU A 134 23.18 -4.20 5.81
C GLU A 134 24.06 -3.30 4.94
N LEU A 135 23.49 -2.40 4.13
CA LEU A 135 24.26 -1.47 3.30
C LEU A 135 25.08 -0.48 4.14
N ALA A 136 24.53 -0.02 5.27
CA ALA A 136 25.26 0.83 6.21
C ALA A 136 26.30 0.03 6.99
N ASP A 137 25.97 -1.19 7.42
CA ASP A 137 26.87 -2.06 8.18
C ASP A 137 28.11 -2.45 7.35
N LEU A 138 27.94 -2.63 6.04
CA LEU A 138 29.02 -2.88 5.08
C LEU A 138 29.80 -1.61 4.69
N GLY A 139 29.37 -0.42 5.15
CA GLY A 139 29.97 0.87 4.80
C GLY A 139 29.80 1.27 3.34
N LEU A 140 28.80 0.72 2.66
CA LEU A 140 28.52 1.00 1.24
C LEU A 140 27.74 2.30 1.05
N VAL A 141 27.06 2.75 2.10
CA VAL A 141 26.41 4.07 2.19
C VAL A 141 26.82 4.73 3.51
N LYS A 142 26.87 6.07 3.55
CA LYS A 142 27.24 6.81 4.78
C LYS A 142 26.14 6.70 5.84
N THR A 143 24.87 6.64 5.41
CA THR A 143 23.72 6.54 6.30
C THR A 143 22.59 5.78 5.62
N ALA A 144 22.10 4.72 6.26
CA ALA A 144 20.86 4.06 5.89
C ALA A 144 19.92 4.08 7.09
N THR A 145 18.67 4.48 6.88
CA THR A 145 17.64 4.50 7.93
C THR A 145 16.36 3.91 7.38
N ILE A 146 15.70 3.12 8.23
CA ILE A 146 14.37 2.62 7.98
C ILE A 146 13.53 2.78 9.25
N GLU A 147 12.39 3.44 9.11
CA GLU A 147 11.43 3.62 10.18
C GLU A 147 10.11 3.01 9.76
N VAL A 148 9.48 2.24 10.66
CA VAL A 148 8.22 1.56 10.38
C VAL A 148 7.19 1.98 11.41
N ARG A 149 6.03 2.40 10.92
CA ARG A 149 4.88 2.80 11.72
C ARG A 149 3.61 2.11 11.24
N VAL A 150 2.70 1.86 12.18
CA VAL A 150 1.41 1.23 11.92
C VAL A 150 0.23 2.13 12.27
N HIS A 151 -0.91 1.96 11.60
CA HIS A 151 -2.17 2.65 11.87
C HIS A 151 -3.38 1.72 11.72
N ASN A 152 -4.53 2.07 12.30
CA ASN A 152 -5.72 1.20 12.37
C ASN A 152 -6.67 1.33 11.16
N ALA A 153 -6.24 1.95 10.07
CA ALA A 153 -7.09 2.07 8.87
C ALA A 153 -6.92 0.84 8.00
N ALA A 154 -7.99 0.44 7.31
CA ALA A 154 -7.92 -0.68 6.37
C ALA A 154 -7.02 -0.36 5.16
N PRO A 155 -6.29 -1.33 4.62
CA PRO A 155 -5.44 -1.14 3.46
C PRO A 155 -6.30 -1.02 2.20
N LEU A 156 -6.64 0.20 1.79
CA LEU A 156 -7.44 0.46 0.58
C LEU A 156 -6.61 0.86 -0.63
N PHE A 157 -5.38 1.30 -0.40
CA PHE A 157 -4.43 1.67 -1.44
C PHE A 157 -2.98 1.44 -0.98
N LYS A 158 -2.08 1.45 -1.96
CA LYS A 158 -0.64 1.63 -1.77
C LYS A 158 -0.20 2.95 -2.38
N LEU A 159 0.75 3.58 -1.74
CA LEU A 159 1.38 4.82 -2.15
C LEU A 159 2.89 4.66 -2.00
N PHE A 160 3.63 5.04 -3.03
CA PHE A 160 5.06 5.28 -2.97
C PHE A 160 5.29 6.76 -3.23
N ILE A 161 6.16 7.38 -2.46
CA ILE A 161 6.71 8.71 -2.74
C ILE A 161 8.23 8.52 -2.80
N ILE A 162 8.82 8.84 -3.94
CA ILE A 162 10.23 8.59 -4.24
C ILE A 162 10.93 9.94 -4.40
N ASN A 163 12.02 10.13 -3.64
CA ASN A 163 12.83 11.35 -3.59
C ASN A 163 12.01 12.63 -3.38
N GLU A 164 10.83 12.52 -2.76
CA GLU A 164 9.86 13.61 -2.57
C GLU A 164 9.40 14.29 -3.88
N GLN A 165 9.66 13.65 -5.02
CA GLN A 165 9.48 14.20 -6.37
C GLN A 165 8.49 13.40 -7.21
N GLU A 166 8.46 12.08 -7.05
CA GLU A 166 7.57 11.20 -7.80
C GLU A 166 6.61 10.48 -6.84
N ALA A 167 5.37 10.26 -7.25
CA ALA A 167 4.43 9.44 -6.50
C ALA A 167 3.82 8.34 -7.36
N PHE A 168 3.60 7.18 -6.76
CA PHE A 168 2.90 6.06 -7.39
C PHE A 168 1.76 5.62 -6.49
N PHE A 169 0.54 5.67 -7.00
CA PHE A 169 -0.64 5.31 -6.25
C PHE A 169 -1.33 4.11 -6.85
N GLY A 170 -1.84 3.17 -6.06
CA GLY A 170 -2.63 2.07 -6.57
C GLY A 170 -3.69 1.62 -5.59
N PHE A 171 -4.91 1.42 -6.06
CA PHE A 171 -5.97 0.84 -5.26
C PHE A 171 -5.72 -0.65 -5.03
N TYR A 172 -6.01 -1.13 -3.83
CA TYR A 172 -6.07 -2.56 -3.57
C TYR A 172 -7.45 -3.08 -3.99
N PRO A 173 -7.58 -3.87 -5.07
CA PRO A 173 -8.82 -4.56 -5.34
C PRO A 173 -9.11 -5.53 -4.20
N VAL A 174 -10.34 -5.46 -3.69
CA VAL A 174 -10.86 -6.43 -2.72
C VAL A 174 -11.42 -7.60 -3.50
N VAL A 175 -10.79 -8.77 -3.33
CA VAL A 175 -11.18 -9.98 -4.07
C VAL A 175 -11.39 -11.14 -3.11
N GLU A 176 -12.31 -12.02 -3.50
CA GLU A 176 -12.50 -13.29 -2.81
C GLU A 176 -11.41 -14.27 -3.22
N HIS A 177 -10.71 -14.87 -2.26
CA HIS A 177 -9.88 -16.04 -2.52
C HIS A 177 -9.78 -16.95 -1.29
N THR A 178 -9.39 -18.20 -1.51
CA THR A 178 -9.21 -19.18 -0.43
C THR A 178 -7.77 -19.15 0.08
N VAL A 179 -7.60 -18.98 1.38
CA VAL A 179 -6.30 -19.07 2.08
C VAL A 179 -6.30 -20.24 3.07
N SER A 180 -5.11 -20.61 3.54
CA SER A 180 -4.96 -21.51 4.69
C SER A 180 -4.88 -20.70 5.98
N VAL A 181 -5.83 -20.92 6.90
CA VAL A 181 -5.84 -20.40 8.27
C VAL A 181 -5.84 -21.61 9.20
N ASP A 182 -4.83 -21.71 10.08
CA ASP A 182 -4.61 -22.85 10.98
C ASP A 182 -4.66 -24.23 10.27
N GLY A 183 -4.13 -24.30 9.05
CA GLY A 183 -4.09 -25.51 8.24
C GLY A 183 -5.41 -25.85 7.55
N LYS A 184 -6.44 -25.01 7.65
CA LYS A 184 -7.76 -25.22 7.04
C LYS A 184 -8.00 -24.20 5.92
N PRO A 185 -8.61 -24.61 4.79
CA PRO A 185 -9.02 -23.68 3.74
C PRO A 185 -10.16 -22.78 4.26
N MET A 186 -10.03 -21.47 4.04
CA MET A 186 -11.01 -20.45 4.40
C MET A 186 -11.13 -19.44 3.27
N ALA A 187 -12.36 -19.15 2.82
CA ALA A 187 -12.62 -18.09 1.84
C ALA A 187 -12.64 -16.72 2.55
N ILE A 188 -11.89 -15.76 2.00
CA ILE A 188 -11.71 -14.43 2.58
C ILE A 188 -11.87 -13.36 1.49
N TYR A 189 -12.30 -12.16 1.90
CA TYR A 189 -12.08 -10.95 1.11
C TYR A 189 -10.76 -10.32 1.55
N ASP A 190 -9.85 -10.12 0.60
CA ASP A 190 -8.49 -9.63 0.87
C ASP A 190 -8.09 -8.47 -0.06
N ALA A 191 -7.21 -7.60 0.45
CA ALA A 191 -6.62 -6.48 -0.28
C ALA A 191 -5.44 -6.97 -1.14
N MET A 192 -5.69 -7.26 -2.42
CA MET A 192 -4.68 -7.87 -3.28
C MET A 192 -3.73 -6.84 -3.92
N GLY A 193 -2.49 -6.80 -3.44
CA GLY A 193 -1.50 -5.81 -3.86
C GLY A 193 -0.58 -6.18 -5.02
N LYS A 194 -0.39 -7.47 -5.30
CA LYS A 194 0.70 -7.94 -6.17
C LYS A 194 0.59 -7.47 -7.62
N ASP A 195 -0.61 -7.53 -8.19
CA ASP A 195 -0.87 -7.18 -9.60
C ASP A 195 -1.64 -5.86 -9.75
N ALA A 196 -1.85 -5.13 -8.64
CA ALA A 196 -2.57 -3.86 -8.66
C ALA A 196 -1.78 -2.80 -9.42
N ILE A 197 -2.47 -2.16 -10.37
CA ILE A 197 -1.99 -1.06 -11.20
C ILE A 197 -1.54 0.11 -10.31
N LEU A 198 -0.41 0.73 -10.68
CA LEU A 198 0.10 1.96 -10.13
C LEU A 198 -0.08 3.10 -11.14
N PHE A 199 -0.68 4.19 -10.69
CA PHE A 199 -0.78 5.45 -11.40
C PHE A 199 0.46 6.28 -11.03
N PRO A 200 1.39 6.51 -11.97
CA PRO A 200 2.52 7.41 -11.74
C PRO A 200 2.05 8.86 -11.79
N PHE A 201 2.66 9.67 -10.93
CA PHE A 201 2.58 11.12 -10.91
C PHE A 201 4.01 11.64 -10.84
N THR A 202 4.48 12.18 -11.96
CA THR A 202 5.89 12.56 -12.16
C THR A 202 5.93 13.95 -12.78
N PRO A 203 6.05 15.00 -11.95
CA PRO A 203 6.06 16.39 -12.43
C PRO A 203 7.18 16.60 -13.44
N SER A 204 6.89 17.30 -14.54
CA SER A 204 7.88 17.73 -15.53
C SER A 204 7.88 19.25 -15.70
N ASP A 205 8.98 19.81 -16.23
CA ASP A 205 9.12 21.27 -16.40
C ASP A 205 8.10 21.87 -17.39
N GLU A 206 7.52 21.04 -18.25
CA GLU A 206 6.50 21.43 -19.24
C GLU A 206 5.07 21.12 -18.76
N ASP A 207 4.91 20.65 -17.53
CA ASP A 207 3.69 19.98 -17.13
C ASP A 207 2.53 20.95 -16.87
N THR A 208 1.45 20.76 -17.63
CA THR A 208 0.13 21.37 -17.39
C THR A 208 -0.79 20.43 -16.61
N SER A 209 -0.30 19.24 -16.21
CA SER A 209 -1.01 18.27 -15.41
C SER A 209 -1.06 18.62 -13.91
N ASN A 210 -1.91 17.92 -13.17
CA ASN A 210 -2.00 18.05 -11.72
C ASN A 210 -0.97 17.17 -10.97
N ASP A 211 0.06 16.65 -11.63
CA ASP A 211 1.01 15.70 -11.03
C ASP A 211 1.80 16.32 -9.87
N ALA A 212 2.28 17.56 -10.03
CA ALA A 212 2.97 18.29 -8.95
C ALA A 212 2.08 18.45 -7.72
N LEU A 213 0.82 18.83 -7.94
CA LEU A 213 -0.18 18.96 -6.89
C LEU A 213 -0.48 17.60 -6.25
N TYR A 214 -0.53 16.52 -7.03
CA TYR A 214 -0.73 15.17 -6.49
C TYR A 214 0.41 14.76 -5.58
N VAL A 215 1.67 14.93 -6.01
CA VAL A 215 2.86 14.61 -5.20
C VAL A 215 2.87 15.42 -3.90
N GLU A 216 2.55 16.72 -3.97
CA GLU A 216 2.42 17.58 -2.78
C GLU A 216 1.36 17.04 -1.81
N GLN A 217 0.16 16.73 -2.31
CA GLN A 217 -0.94 16.24 -1.48
C GLN A 217 -0.68 14.83 -0.92
N ALA A 218 0.01 13.97 -1.67
CA ALA A 218 0.44 12.65 -1.23
C ALA A 218 1.42 12.75 -0.07
N ARG A 219 2.41 13.65 -0.16
CA ARG A 219 3.36 13.94 0.93
C ARG A 219 2.66 14.48 2.17
N ALA A 220 1.78 15.47 1.98
CA ALA A 220 1.02 16.06 3.07
C ALA A 220 0.14 15.02 3.80
N TRP A 221 -0.51 14.11 3.05
CA TRP A 221 -1.26 13.00 3.62
C TRP A 221 -0.36 12.02 4.39
N PHE A 222 0.78 11.62 3.80
CA PHE A 222 1.71 10.71 4.44
C PHE A 222 2.23 11.28 5.77
N ASP A 223 2.71 12.53 5.75
CA ASP A 223 3.25 13.20 6.94
C ASP A 223 2.19 13.42 8.02
N SER A 224 0.95 13.73 7.62
CA SER A 224 -0.18 13.82 8.54
C SER A 224 -0.40 12.49 9.27
N MET A 225 -0.48 11.36 8.55
CA MET A 225 -0.63 10.03 9.16
C MET A 225 0.58 9.65 10.03
N TRP A 226 1.79 9.94 9.53
CA TRP A 226 3.06 9.66 10.19
C TRP A 226 3.17 10.38 11.54
N GLY A 227 2.85 11.67 11.57
CA GLY A 227 3.00 12.53 12.75
C GLY A 227 1.83 12.51 13.74
N THR A 228 0.69 11.88 13.41
CA THR A 228 -0.53 11.94 14.24
C THR A 228 -0.99 10.59 14.76
N ILE A 229 -1.63 9.78 13.91
CA ILE A 229 -2.39 8.60 14.34
C ILE A 229 -1.63 7.28 14.19
N SER A 230 -0.46 7.30 13.58
CA SER A 230 0.40 6.12 13.50
C SER A 230 1.26 5.98 14.76
N ARG A 231 1.74 4.76 15.00
CA ARG A 231 2.63 4.42 16.11
C ARG A 231 3.80 3.57 15.61
N GLU A 232 4.90 3.54 16.33
CA GLU A 232 6.04 2.68 15.98
C GLU A 232 5.61 1.20 15.88
N TYR A 233 6.12 0.52 14.86
CA TYR A 233 5.93 -0.91 14.68
C TYR A 233 6.89 -1.66 15.61
N ALA A 234 6.34 -2.18 16.71
CA ALA A 234 7.06 -3.08 17.59
C ALA A 234 6.94 -4.50 17.01
N SER A 235 8.03 -5.02 16.44
CA SER A 235 8.15 -6.43 16.07
C SER A 235 8.56 -7.29 17.25
#